data_AF-E1LKZ9-F1
#
_entry.id   AF-E1LKZ9-F1
#
_cell.length_a   1.000
_cell.length_b   1.000
_cell.length_c   1.000
_cell.angle_alpha   90.00
_cell.angle_beta   90.00
_cell.angle_gamma   90.00
#
_symmetry.space_group_name_H-M   'P 1'
#
loop_
_entity.id
_entity.type
_entity.pdbx_description
1 polymer ?
#
loop_
_entity_poly.entity_id
_entity_poly.type
_entity_poly.pdbx_seq_one_letter_code
_entity_poly.pdbx_strand_id
1 'polypeptide(L)'
;MANENELLALRSSDIEIKYDELLNLENSLENNLKDHIKDIEKIDLDREKLQNNEYLQESIENIVWEQVQLQLAAQIGDEFIKENNGQTLDLRKEAHIQTAENFEKGKFATHNRDVNFQERYDTWQNNFVKDDLGNIQTHSTRSGKIVNTLTKEARKPFDTGRPTGSKEKGTQMDHTVSAGEIIRDPKANAFLTKEEQIAFANSKANLNEIRSEVNQAKGDLSTSELFDNPNSKGQYAREVHNISSKEEKQLREKDKEARTEYDRVRDEAEKRAIKSGKKSRRDETLKISGKALKVALLQLLSEFLRELISKFISWLKDTERNLSTFIDKIKEAIISFVNNLANHVLNVGKSVVTMIASAIVGPVINTVLKAWTFIHQGWKSLKEAIDYVNNPENKDKSLDIMMLEVGKIIVAGLTATGAIVVGEVLGASLTASFPVLAISIPLLGTIGSVIGTFMGATLSGIIGAFVLKMIDQQIVNKQISELNSKKIDQNNEMLVIQDQLLDVKSIKLQVEKDSVINTIKERHDMAASMMKEKLSDIFAESTRDDKSDFDEIDTLLQELLD
;
A
#
# COMPACT_ATOMS: atom_id res chain seq x y z
N MET A 1 -17.10 23.11 16.38
CA MET A 1 -16.96 23.41 17.82
C MET A 1 -15.59 23.96 18.23
N ALA A 2 -14.45 23.26 18.06
CA ALA A 2 -13.14 23.82 18.45
C ALA A 2 -12.72 25.06 17.62
N ASN A 3 -12.79 24.96 16.29
CA ASN A 3 -12.40 26.04 15.37
C ASN A 3 -13.36 27.24 15.39
N GLU A 4 -14.66 27.03 15.65
CA GLU A 4 -15.66 28.10 15.78
C GLU A 4 -15.41 28.94 17.04
N ASN A 5 -14.99 28.30 18.14
CA ASN A 5 -14.60 28.99 19.37
C ASN A 5 -13.30 29.79 19.20
N GLU A 6 -12.36 29.29 18.40
CA GLU A 6 -11.12 29.99 18.02
C GLU A 6 -11.41 31.22 17.14
N LEU A 7 -12.31 31.10 16.16
CA LEU A 7 -12.74 32.20 15.28
C LEU A 7 -13.45 33.32 16.05
N LEU A 8 -14.20 32.97 17.10
CA LEU A 8 -14.83 33.92 18.03
C LEU A 8 -13.82 34.63 18.92
N ALA A 9 -12.78 33.93 19.38
CA ALA A 9 -11.69 34.53 20.18
C ALA A 9 -10.81 35.48 19.34
N LEU A 10 -10.60 35.18 18.06
CA LEU A 10 -9.86 36.02 17.11
C LEU A 10 -10.59 37.34 16.77
N ARG A 11 -11.89 37.47 17.05
CA ARG A 11 -12.60 38.75 16.87
C ARG A 11 -12.29 39.78 17.96
N SER A 12 -11.70 39.41 19.11
CA SER A 12 -11.63 40.28 20.30
C SER A 12 -10.24 40.76 20.77
N SER A 13 -9.12 40.38 20.12
CA SER A 13 -7.73 40.74 20.54
C SER A 13 -7.00 41.79 19.64
N ASP A 14 -5.69 42.04 19.84
CA ASP A 14 -4.86 43.00 19.09
C ASP A 14 -4.43 42.54 17.68
N ILE A 15 -4.23 43.49 16.75
CA ILE A 15 -4.18 43.28 15.28
C ILE A 15 -2.97 42.48 14.78
N GLU A 16 -1.78 42.67 15.36
CA GLU A 16 -0.53 42.06 14.85
C GLU A 16 -0.41 40.57 15.24
N ILE A 17 -0.91 40.20 16.42
CA ILE A 17 -0.99 38.81 16.93
C ILE A 17 -2.04 37.99 16.15
N LYS A 18 -3.11 38.63 15.65
CA LYS A 18 -4.19 37.96 14.89
C LYS A 18 -3.79 37.42 13.52
N TYR A 19 -2.87 38.07 12.81
CA TYR A 19 -2.55 37.67 11.43
C TYR A 19 -1.80 36.32 11.38
N ASP A 20 -0.86 36.11 12.30
CA ASP A 20 -0.11 34.85 12.42
C ASP A 20 -1.00 33.70 12.92
N GLU A 21 -1.93 33.96 13.83
CA GLU A 21 -2.94 32.99 14.28
C GLU A 21 -3.90 32.58 13.14
N LEU A 22 -4.34 33.53 12.32
CA LEU A 22 -5.14 33.27 11.11
C LEU A 22 -4.36 32.47 10.05
N LEU A 23 -3.05 32.70 9.92
CA LEU A 23 -2.18 31.94 9.02
C LEU A 23 -1.99 30.49 9.48
N ASN A 24 -1.87 30.25 10.79
CA ASN A 24 -1.79 28.92 11.36
C ASN A 24 -3.11 28.14 11.22
N LEU A 25 -4.24 28.82 11.40
CA LEU A 25 -5.58 28.25 11.21
C LEU A 25 -5.83 27.87 9.74
N GLU A 26 -5.50 28.74 8.79
CA GLU A 26 -5.57 28.45 7.34
C GLU A 26 -4.72 27.22 6.96
N ASN A 27 -3.48 27.16 7.47
CA ASN A 27 -2.56 26.04 7.26
C ASN A 27 -3.01 24.70 7.85
N SER A 28 -3.75 24.73 8.97
CA SER A 28 -4.33 23.56 9.62
C SER A 28 -5.53 23.03 8.83
N LEU A 29 -6.41 23.92 8.38
CA LEU A 29 -7.57 23.61 7.55
C LEU A 29 -7.16 23.03 6.17
N GLU A 30 -6.12 23.58 5.53
CA GLU A 30 -5.59 23.06 4.27
C GLU A 30 -4.94 21.67 4.39
N ASN A 31 -4.28 21.38 5.52
CA ASN A 31 -3.67 20.07 5.76
C ASN A 31 -4.72 18.99 6.06
N ASN A 32 -5.76 19.32 6.83
CA ASN A 32 -6.90 18.42 7.05
C ASN A 32 -7.64 18.09 5.74
N LEU A 33 -7.75 19.06 4.83
CA LEU A 33 -8.33 18.84 3.51
C LEU A 33 -7.52 17.86 2.64
N LYS A 34 -6.18 17.96 2.66
CA LYS A 34 -5.29 17.04 1.93
C LYS A 34 -5.33 15.61 2.45
N ASP A 35 -5.44 15.42 3.75
CA ASP A 35 -5.51 14.08 4.35
C ASP A 35 -6.85 13.39 4.03
N HIS A 36 -7.96 14.12 4.00
CA HIS A 36 -9.24 13.58 3.53
C HIS A 36 -9.27 13.20 2.04
N ILE A 37 -8.53 13.91 1.18
CA ILE A 37 -8.40 13.58 -0.25
C ILE A 37 -7.64 12.26 -0.46
N LYS A 38 -6.54 12.03 0.30
CA LYS A 38 -5.74 10.79 0.20
C LYS A 38 -6.50 9.54 0.64
N ASP A 39 -7.33 9.66 1.67
CA ASP A 39 -8.18 8.56 2.14
C ASP A 39 -9.24 8.16 1.09
N ILE A 40 -9.75 9.14 0.33
CA ILE A 40 -10.72 8.91 -0.77
C ILE A 40 -10.05 8.20 -1.96
N GLU A 41 -8.84 8.60 -2.34
CA GLU A 41 -8.11 8.01 -3.47
C GLU A 41 -7.72 6.53 -3.23
N LYS A 42 -7.36 6.16 -2.00
CA LYS A 42 -7.03 4.77 -1.63
C LYS A 42 -8.26 3.84 -1.72
N ILE A 43 -9.44 4.35 -1.38
CA ILE A 43 -10.71 3.62 -1.44
C ILE A 43 -11.14 3.35 -2.89
N ASP A 44 -10.94 4.31 -3.80
CA ASP A 44 -11.26 4.13 -5.22
C ASP A 44 -10.31 3.11 -5.92
N LEU A 45 -9.05 3.04 -5.50
CA LEU A 45 -8.04 2.11 -6.05
C LEU A 45 -8.28 0.63 -5.67
N ASP A 46 -8.82 0.38 -4.47
CA ASP A 46 -9.22 -0.97 -4.04
C ASP A 46 -10.59 -1.37 -4.62
N ARG A 47 -11.48 -0.40 -4.85
CA ARG A 47 -12.78 -0.57 -5.52
C ARG A 47 -12.66 -1.00 -6.98
N GLU A 48 -11.75 -0.40 -7.76
CA GLU A 48 -11.53 -0.77 -9.17
C GLU A 48 -11.06 -2.23 -9.32
N LYS A 49 -10.19 -2.70 -8.41
CA LYS A 49 -9.68 -4.08 -8.43
C LYS A 49 -10.77 -5.11 -8.14
N LEU A 50 -11.67 -4.83 -7.20
CA LEU A 50 -12.75 -5.74 -6.79
C LEU A 50 -13.90 -5.83 -7.84
N GLN A 51 -14.09 -4.78 -8.64
CA GLN A 51 -15.08 -4.76 -9.72
C GLN A 51 -14.62 -5.49 -10.99
N ASN A 52 -13.32 -5.54 -11.28
CA ASN A 52 -12.82 -6.08 -12.55
C ASN A 52 -12.82 -7.63 -12.63
N ASN A 53 -13.10 -8.35 -11.54
CA ASN A 53 -13.05 -9.83 -11.45
C ASN A 53 -11.70 -10.48 -11.87
N GLU A 54 -10.72 -9.72 -12.39
CA GLU A 54 -9.42 -10.20 -12.85
C GLU A 54 -8.59 -10.80 -11.71
N TYR A 55 -8.70 -10.26 -10.51
CA TYR A 55 -8.05 -10.80 -9.31
C TYR A 55 -8.54 -12.21 -8.94
N LEU A 56 -9.76 -12.59 -9.31
CA LEU A 56 -10.33 -13.89 -8.99
C LEU A 56 -9.58 -15.01 -9.71
N GLN A 57 -9.10 -14.76 -10.93
CA GLN A 57 -8.36 -15.77 -11.68
C GLN A 57 -7.09 -16.19 -10.94
N GLU A 58 -6.22 -15.23 -10.63
CA GLU A 58 -4.95 -15.51 -9.96
C GLU A 58 -5.18 -16.08 -8.56
N SER A 59 -6.18 -15.58 -7.83
CA SER A 59 -6.52 -16.06 -6.50
C SER A 59 -7.04 -17.50 -6.50
N ILE A 60 -7.98 -17.84 -7.39
CA ILE A 60 -8.50 -19.21 -7.50
C ILE A 60 -7.40 -20.15 -7.95
N GLU A 61 -6.58 -19.78 -8.94
CA GLU A 61 -5.44 -20.60 -9.37
C GLU A 61 -4.50 -20.88 -8.18
N ASN A 62 -4.15 -19.84 -7.41
CA ASN A 62 -3.27 -19.96 -6.24
C ASN A 62 -3.84 -20.91 -5.19
N ILE A 63 -5.12 -20.77 -4.83
CA ILE A 63 -5.79 -21.63 -3.83
C ILE A 63 -5.79 -23.09 -4.27
N VAL A 64 -6.15 -23.35 -5.52
CA VAL A 64 -6.23 -24.71 -6.04
C VAL A 64 -4.86 -25.35 -6.08
N TRP A 65 -3.84 -24.64 -6.58
CA TRP A 65 -2.46 -25.16 -6.60
C TRP A 65 -1.89 -25.36 -5.20
N GLU A 66 -2.21 -24.48 -4.25
CA GLU A 66 -1.80 -24.65 -2.86
C GLU A 66 -2.38 -25.95 -2.27
N GLN A 67 -3.65 -26.25 -2.53
CA GLN A 67 -4.26 -27.49 -2.01
C GLN A 67 -3.77 -28.75 -2.70
N VAL A 68 -3.59 -28.68 -4.02
CA VAL A 68 -2.94 -29.76 -4.77
C VAL A 68 -1.55 -30.02 -4.17
N GLN A 69 -0.75 -28.98 -3.95
CA GLN A 69 0.59 -29.10 -3.36
C GLN A 69 0.59 -29.64 -1.94
N LEU A 70 -0.37 -29.24 -1.10
CA LEU A 70 -0.48 -29.75 0.28
C LEU A 70 -0.82 -31.24 0.31
N GLN A 71 -1.75 -31.67 -0.55
CA GLN A 71 -2.11 -33.08 -0.68
C GLN A 71 -0.97 -33.92 -1.27
N LEU A 72 -0.22 -33.35 -2.21
CA LEU A 72 1.00 -33.94 -2.72
C LEU A 72 2.07 -34.05 -1.63
N ALA A 73 2.36 -32.97 -0.90
CA ALA A 73 3.36 -32.96 0.17
C ALA A 73 3.03 -33.99 1.26
N ALA A 74 1.75 -34.22 1.58
CA ALA A 74 1.33 -35.26 2.52
C ALA A 74 1.61 -36.69 2.04
N GLN A 75 1.66 -36.92 0.72
CA GLN A 75 1.96 -38.22 0.11
C GLN A 75 3.46 -38.41 -0.17
N ILE A 76 4.22 -37.34 -0.32
CA ILE A 76 5.63 -37.32 -0.75
C ILE A 76 6.60 -37.42 0.45
N GLY A 77 6.33 -38.27 1.44
CA GLY A 77 7.21 -38.46 2.62
C GLY A 77 8.64 -38.95 2.27
N ASP A 78 9.41 -39.39 3.28
CA ASP A 78 10.84 -39.82 3.19
C ASP A 78 11.17 -40.82 2.04
N GLU A 79 10.16 -41.50 1.49
CA GLU A 79 10.28 -42.37 0.31
C GLU A 79 10.69 -41.62 -0.97
N PHE A 80 10.42 -40.31 -1.07
CA PHE A 80 10.77 -39.48 -2.24
C PHE A 80 12.27 -39.42 -2.53
N ILE A 81 13.09 -39.22 -1.49
CA ILE A 81 14.54 -39.04 -1.61
C ILE A 81 15.19 -40.34 -2.10
N LYS A 82 14.60 -41.49 -1.71
CA LYS A 82 15.05 -42.82 -2.14
C LYS A 82 14.71 -43.10 -3.62
N GLU A 83 13.57 -42.63 -4.11
CA GLU A 83 13.14 -42.88 -5.50
C GLU A 83 13.71 -41.91 -6.54
N ASN A 84 14.24 -40.74 -6.15
CA ASN A 84 14.69 -39.68 -7.06
C ASN A 84 16.21 -39.39 -7.05
N ASN A 85 17.04 -40.42 -6.86
CA ASN A 85 18.51 -40.32 -6.97
C ASN A 85 19.12 -39.17 -6.13
N GLY A 86 18.60 -38.91 -4.93
CA GLY A 86 19.12 -37.88 -4.03
C GLY A 86 18.74 -36.44 -4.38
N GLN A 87 17.85 -36.19 -5.35
CA GLN A 87 17.27 -34.85 -5.54
C GLN A 87 16.34 -34.51 -4.37
N THR A 88 16.62 -33.42 -3.66
CA THR A 88 15.75 -32.91 -2.59
C THR A 88 14.60 -32.14 -3.20
N LEU A 89 13.39 -32.68 -3.14
CA LEU A 89 12.17 -31.92 -3.39
C LEU A 89 11.74 -31.23 -2.10
N ASP A 90 11.39 -29.95 -2.18
CA ASP A 90 10.85 -29.24 -1.03
C ASP A 90 9.62 -28.42 -1.40
N LEU A 91 8.43 -29.02 -1.26
CA LEU A 91 7.16 -28.33 -1.50
C LEU A 91 6.70 -27.47 -0.32
N ARG A 92 7.53 -27.25 0.71
CA ARG A 92 7.15 -26.36 1.82
C ARG A 92 7.13 -24.91 1.34
N LYS A 93 6.25 -24.10 1.93
CA LYS A 93 6.06 -22.71 1.49
C LYS A 93 7.34 -21.89 1.71
N GLU A 94 7.97 -22.07 2.86
CA GLU A 94 9.19 -21.43 3.31
C GLU A 94 10.42 -21.76 2.44
N ALA A 95 10.41 -22.89 1.73
CA ALA A 95 11.49 -23.23 0.80
C ALA A 95 11.46 -22.39 -0.48
N HIS A 96 10.30 -21.85 -0.85
CA HIS A 96 10.11 -21.12 -2.11
C HIS A 96 9.77 -19.63 -1.93
N ILE A 97 9.12 -19.28 -0.82
CA ILE A 97 8.63 -17.93 -0.55
C ILE A 97 9.43 -17.33 0.60
N GLN A 98 10.21 -16.30 0.28
CA GLN A 98 10.96 -15.52 1.26
C GLN A 98 10.06 -14.51 1.98
N THR A 99 10.33 -14.28 3.26
CA THR A 99 9.79 -13.14 4.02
C THR A 99 10.93 -12.21 4.43
N ALA A 100 10.62 -10.92 4.64
CA ALA A 100 11.61 -9.94 5.13
C ALA A 100 12.22 -10.36 6.48
N GLU A 101 11.40 -10.86 7.40
CA GLU A 101 11.84 -11.34 8.72
C GLU A 101 12.80 -12.54 8.61
N ASN A 102 12.48 -13.53 7.78
CA ASN A 102 13.38 -14.66 7.57
C ASN A 102 14.67 -14.20 6.89
N PHE A 103 14.58 -13.25 5.95
CA PHE A 103 15.74 -12.72 5.23
C PHE A 103 16.68 -12.01 6.19
N GLU A 104 16.15 -11.15 7.08
CA GLU A 104 16.91 -10.47 8.13
C GLU A 104 17.65 -11.48 9.04
N LYS A 105 16.97 -12.56 9.42
CA LYS A 105 17.51 -13.64 10.27
C LYS A 105 18.46 -14.61 9.53
N GLY A 106 18.77 -14.38 8.26
CA GLY A 106 19.62 -15.26 7.46
C GLY A 106 19.00 -16.63 7.15
N LYS A 107 17.67 -16.70 7.07
CA LYS A 107 16.90 -17.90 6.68
C LYS A 107 16.37 -17.71 5.27
N PHE A 108 16.77 -18.59 4.36
CA PHE A 108 16.55 -18.39 2.93
C PHE A 108 15.60 -19.40 2.31
N ALA A 109 14.75 -18.92 1.42
CA ALA A 109 14.02 -19.75 0.47
C ALA A 109 15.00 -20.31 -0.57
N THR A 110 15.45 -21.55 -0.37
CA THR A 110 16.51 -22.20 -1.17
C THR A 110 16.01 -22.76 -2.51
N HIS A 111 14.69 -22.87 -2.70
CA HIS A 111 14.05 -23.41 -3.91
C HIS A 111 13.34 -22.33 -4.75
N ASN A 112 13.60 -21.04 -4.50
CA ASN A 112 13.12 -19.99 -5.41
C ASN A 112 13.97 -20.00 -6.70
N ARG A 113 13.32 -20.05 -7.87
CA ARG A 113 14.01 -20.12 -9.17
C ARG A 113 14.40 -18.78 -9.76
N ASP A 114 13.69 -17.72 -9.40
CA ASP A 114 13.90 -16.41 -10.01
C ASP A 114 14.88 -15.57 -9.19
N VAL A 115 15.02 -15.88 -7.89
CA VAL A 115 15.87 -15.11 -6.96
C VAL A 115 16.68 -16.02 -6.07
N ASN A 116 18.00 -15.83 -6.10
CA ASN A 116 18.92 -16.41 -5.11
C ASN A 116 18.99 -15.51 -3.86
N PHE A 117 18.21 -15.86 -2.84
CA PHE A 117 18.15 -15.05 -1.60
C PHE A 117 19.42 -15.13 -0.77
N GLN A 118 20.18 -16.23 -0.85
CA GLN A 118 21.50 -16.32 -0.20
C GLN A 118 22.46 -15.30 -0.79
N GLU A 119 22.59 -15.28 -2.13
CA GLU A 119 23.47 -14.33 -2.82
C GLU A 119 23.07 -12.87 -2.58
N ARG A 120 21.76 -12.58 -2.57
CA ARG A 120 21.24 -11.26 -2.20
C ARG A 120 21.60 -10.89 -0.77
N TYR A 121 21.45 -11.81 0.17
CA TYR A 121 21.82 -11.59 1.55
C TYR A 121 23.32 -11.34 1.68
N ASP A 122 24.16 -12.16 1.06
CA ASP A 122 25.61 -11.99 1.10
C ASP A 122 26.04 -10.64 0.52
N THR A 123 25.44 -10.24 -0.60
CA THR A 123 25.65 -8.91 -1.22
C THR A 123 25.19 -7.78 -0.30
N TRP A 124 24.06 -7.95 0.38
CA TRP A 124 23.55 -6.98 1.35
C TRP A 124 24.50 -6.86 2.55
N GLN A 125 24.96 -7.98 3.09
CA GLN A 125 25.89 -8.04 4.23
C GLN A 125 27.23 -7.36 3.96
N ASN A 126 27.68 -7.33 2.69
CA ASN A 126 28.90 -6.62 2.29
C ASN A 126 28.80 -5.09 2.41
N ASN A 127 27.60 -4.53 2.62
CA ASN A 127 27.43 -3.10 2.88
C ASN A 127 27.78 -2.70 4.31
N PHE A 128 28.04 -3.65 5.21
CA PHE A 128 28.30 -3.37 6.63
C PHE A 128 29.76 -3.56 7.01
N VAL A 129 30.23 -2.72 7.93
CA VAL A 129 31.56 -2.86 8.54
C VAL A 129 31.54 -4.06 9.48
N LYS A 130 32.55 -4.92 9.38
CA LYS A 130 32.73 -6.08 10.25
C LYS A 130 33.85 -5.82 11.27
N ASP A 131 33.71 -6.38 12.47
CA ASP A 131 34.80 -6.44 13.46
C ASP A 131 35.78 -7.58 13.15
N ASP A 132 36.85 -7.72 13.94
CA ASP A 132 37.88 -8.75 13.76
C ASP A 132 37.34 -10.19 13.96
N LEU A 133 36.17 -10.34 14.58
CA LEU A 133 35.46 -11.61 14.78
C LEU A 133 34.44 -11.88 13.66
N GLY A 134 34.29 -10.95 12.71
CA GLY A 134 33.36 -11.04 11.59
C GLY A 134 31.92 -10.57 11.89
N ASN A 135 31.65 -10.03 13.08
CA ASN A 135 30.33 -9.49 13.42
C ASN A 135 30.13 -8.10 12.83
N ILE A 136 28.88 -7.77 12.48
CA ILE A 136 28.53 -6.42 12.01
C ILE A 136 28.68 -5.42 13.16
N GLN A 137 29.48 -4.38 12.93
CA GLN A 137 29.57 -3.26 13.86
C GLN A 137 28.28 -2.45 13.84
N THR A 138 27.87 -1.98 15.02
CA THR A 138 26.68 -1.14 15.18
C THR A 138 27.05 0.19 15.83
N HIS A 139 26.18 1.18 15.68
CA HIS A 139 26.24 2.44 16.42
C HIS A 139 24.83 2.88 16.78
N SER A 140 24.70 3.73 17.81
CA SER A 140 23.42 4.33 18.17
C SER A 140 23.20 5.61 17.37
N THR A 141 22.00 5.79 16.84
CA THR A 141 21.54 7.07 16.29
C THR A 141 21.28 8.05 17.45
N ARG A 142 21.00 9.32 17.09
CA ARG A 142 20.63 10.37 18.04
C ARG A 142 19.38 10.05 18.87
N SER A 143 18.47 9.21 18.36
CA SER A 143 17.28 8.73 19.08
C SER A 143 17.57 7.54 20.02
N GLY A 144 18.81 7.05 20.06
CA GLY A 144 19.22 5.86 20.80
C GLY A 144 19.00 4.54 20.06
N LYS A 145 18.47 4.58 18.83
CA LYS A 145 18.27 3.38 17.99
C LYS A 145 19.61 2.79 17.58
N ILE A 146 19.83 1.50 17.84
CA ILE A 146 21.03 0.79 17.39
C ILE A 146 20.85 0.42 15.92
N VAL A 147 21.82 0.78 15.07
CA VAL A 147 21.83 0.53 13.64
C VAL A 147 23.17 -0.02 13.15
N ASN A 148 23.15 -0.79 12.07
CA ASN A 148 24.38 -1.33 11.47
C ASN A 148 25.23 -0.22 10.84
N THR A 149 26.54 -0.28 11.06
CA THR A 149 27.51 0.65 10.49
C THR A 149 27.80 0.29 9.04
N LEU A 150 27.63 1.26 8.14
CA LEU A 150 27.82 1.08 6.70
C LEU A 150 29.30 1.22 6.31
N THR A 151 29.73 0.46 5.30
CA THR A 151 31.04 0.67 4.68
C THR A 151 31.07 1.98 3.91
N LYS A 152 32.27 2.54 3.70
CA LYS A 152 32.44 3.83 2.97
C LYS A 152 31.88 3.78 1.55
N GLU A 153 31.92 2.63 0.90
CA GLU A 153 31.47 2.46 -0.48
C GLU A 153 29.98 2.11 -0.60
N ALA A 154 29.30 1.69 0.48
CA ALA A 154 27.92 1.21 0.43
C ALA A 154 26.93 2.21 -0.20
N ARG A 155 27.17 3.50 0.04
CA ARG A 155 26.35 4.62 -0.45
C ARG A 155 26.70 5.09 -1.85
N LYS A 156 27.92 4.83 -2.33
CA LYS A 156 28.43 5.38 -3.60
C LYS A 156 27.52 5.11 -4.81
N PRO A 157 26.89 3.93 -4.96
CA PRO A 157 25.97 3.69 -6.07
C PRO A 157 24.74 4.62 -6.07
N PHE A 158 24.25 5.02 -4.89
CA PHE A 158 23.08 5.90 -4.76
C PHE A 158 23.42 7.36 -5.06
N ASP A 159 24.66 7.76 -4.78
CA ASP A 159 25.16 9.12 -4.94
C ASP A 159 25.75 9.39 -6.34
N THR A 160 25.95 8.34 -7.15
CA THR A 160 26.56 8.45 -8.49
C THR A 160 25.58 9.04 -9.50
N GLY A 161 25.96 10.14 -10.16
CA GLY A 161 25.22 10.71 -11.29
C GLY A 161 23.92 11.44 -10.95
N ARG A 162 23.60 11.61 -9.65
CA ARG A 162 22.42 12.36 -9.20
C ARG A 162 22.68 13.88 -9.16
N PRO A 163 21.62 14.71 -9.20
CA PRO A 163 21.74 16.14 -8.90
C PRO A 163 22.30 16.38 -7.48
N THR A 164 23.11 17.43 -7.30
CA THR A 164 23.83 17.69 -6.03
C THR A 164 23.37 18.95 -5.29
N GLY A 165 22.46 19.73 -5.86
CA GLY A 165 21.95 20.99 -5.30
C GLY A 165 22.69 22.20 -5.87
N SER A 166 22.61 23.35 -5.19
CA SER A 166 23.26 24.59 -5.63
C SER A 166 24.20 25.13 -4.55
N LYS A 167 25.48 25.25 -4.92
CA LYS A 167 26.50 25.89 -4.06
C LYS A 167 26.17 27.37 -3.82
N GLU A 168 25.65 28.06 -4.83
CA GLU A 168 25.27 29.49 -4.75
C GLU A 168 24.11 29.73 -3.79
N LYS A 169 23.12 28.83 -3.78
CA LYS A 169 21.97 28.90 -2.86
C LYS A 169 22.25 28.28 -1.50
N GLY A 170 23.43 27.68 -1.30
CA GLY A 170 23.75 26.94 -0.08
C GLY A 170 22.89 25.69 0.12
N THR A 171 22.45 25.03 -0.95
CA THR A 171 21.55 23.86 -0.92
C THR A 171 22.23 22.56 -1.35
N GLN A 172 21.67 21.44 -0.90
CA GLN A 172 22.03 20.08 -1.29
C GLN A 172 20.76 19.29 -1.64
N MET A 173 20.90 18.27 -2.50
CA MET A 173 19.82 17.30 -2.67
C MET A 173 19.84 16.29 -1.52
N ASP A 174 18.79 16.32 -0.71
CA ASP A 174 18.50 15.38 0.37
C ASP A 174 17.80 14.14 -0.20
N HIS A 175 18.25 12.98 0.27
CA HIS A 175 17.47 11.75 0.23
C HIS A 175 16.62 11.71 1.49
N THR A 176 15.34 12.04 1.36
CA THR A 176 14.44 12.19 2.50
C THR A 176 14.34 10.90 3.32
N VAL A 177 14.04 9.78 2.66
CA VAL A 177 14.45 8.45 3.12
C VAL A 177 15.91 8.27 2.69
N SER A 178 16.83 8.27 3.66
CA SER A 178 18.26 8.31 3.37
C SER A 178 18.73 7.05 2.66
N ALA A 179 19.78 7.15 1.82
CA ALA A 179 20.41 5.97 1.24
C ALA A 179 20.84 4.96 2.33
N GLY A 180 21.29 5.45 3.48
CA GLY A 180 21.64 4.60 4.61
C GLY A 180 20.45 3.87 5.23
N GLU A 181 19.27 4.50 5.30
CA GLU A 181 18.02 3.86 5.73
C GLU A 181 17.65 2.72 4.76
N ILE A 182 17.69 2.98 3.45
CA ILE A 182 17.36 1.99 2.41
C ILE A 182 18.35 0.81 2.45
N ILE A 183 19.66 1.06 2.59
CA ILE A 183 20.67 0.00 2.65
C ILE A 183 20.49 -0.87 3.90
N ARG A 184 20.04 -0.31 5.03
CA ARG A 184 19.82 -1.07 6.27
C ARG A 184 18.51 -1.84 6.28
N ASP A 185 17.59 -1.53 5.38
CA ASP A 185 16.24 -2.10 5.36
C ASP A 185 16.24 -3.54 4.81
N PRO A 186 15.93 -4.56 5.64
CA PRO A 186 15.90 -5.95 5.20
C PRO A 186 14.84 -6.20 4.13
N LYS A 187 13.68 -5.51 4.18
CA LYS A 187 12.59 -5.71 3.21
C LYS A 187 12.99 -5.19 1.83
N ALA A 188 13.64 -4.02 1.77
CA ALA A 188 14.17 -3.49 0.52
C ALA A 188 15.24 -4.39 -0.08
N ASN A 189 16.14 -4.94 0.74
CA ASN A 189 17.22 -5.81 0.25
C ASN A 189 16.75 -7.22 -0.12
N ALA A 190 15.68 -7.72 0.52
CA ALA A 190 15.05 -8.97 0.15
C ALA A 190 14.38 -8.87 -1.23
N PHE A 191 13.66 -7.78 -1.51
CA PHE A 191 12.69 -7.76 -2.61
C PHE A 191 13.01 -6.79 -3.76
N LEU A 192 13.72 -5.70 -3.51
CA LEU A 192 14.12 -4.75 -4.57
C LEU A 192 15.47 -5.13 -5.16
N THR A 193 15.67 -4.93 -6.46
CA THR A 193 17.02 -4.95 -7.04
C THR A 193 17.80 -3.71 -6.60
N LYS A 194 19.13 -3.73 -6.78
CA LYS A 194 19.96 -2.57 -6.45
C LYS A 194 19.56 -1.34 -7.28
N GLU A 195 19.21 -1.56 -8.54
CA GLU A 195 18.73 -0.54 -9.47
C GLU A 195 17.38 0.04 -9.01
N GLU A 196 16.46 -0.80 -8.56
CA GLU A 196 15.16 -0.35 -8.02
C GLU A 196 15.34 0.47 -6.72
N GLN A 197 16.25 0.06 -5.82
CA GLN A 197 16.62 0.85 -4.64
C GLN A 197 17.18 2.22 -5.01
N ILE A 198 18.10 2.28 -5.99
CA ILE A 198 18.71 3.53 -6.47
C ILE A 198 17.67 4.41 -7.16
N ALA A 199 16.78 3.82 -7.96
CA ALA A 199 15.72 4.53 -8.66
C ALA A 199 14.74 5.18 -7.68
N PHE A 200 14.34 4.48 -6.61
CA PHE A 200 13.53 5.07 -5.55
C PHE A 200 14.28 6.21 -4.85
N ALA A 201 15.53 5.96 -4.43
CA ALA A 201 16.32 6.94 -3.69
C ALA A 201 16.45 8.27 -4.45
N ASN A 202 16.64 8.20 -5.78
CA ASN A 202 16.78 9.35 -6.67
C ASN A 202 15.47 9.76 -7.36
N SER A 203 14.33 9.27 -6.90
CA SER A 203 13.01 9.64 -7.43
C SER A 203 12.62 11.06 -7.01
N LYS A 204 11.67 11.66 -7.75
CA LYS A 204 11.08 12.96 -7.39
C LYS A 204 10.41 12.95 -6.00
N ALA A 205 9.92 11.80 -5.54
CA ALA A 205 9.28 11.68 -4.24
C ALA A 205 10.30 11.75 -3.08
N ASN A 206 11.53 11.24 -3.30
CA ASN A 206 12.53 11.10 -2.25
C ASN A 206 13.69 12.10 -2.33
N LEU A 207 13.93 12.70 -3.50
CA LEU A 207 15.05 13.61 -3.75
C LEU A 207 14.58 15.08 -3.69
N ASN A 208 14.93 15.79 -2.62
CA ASN A 208 14.46 17.16 -2.37
C ASN A 208 15.64 18.12 -2.20
N GLU A 209 15.57 19.32 -2.81
CA GLU A 209 16.60 20.36 -2.60
C GLU A 209 16.33 21.09 -1.27
N ILE A 210 17.26 20.99 -0.31
CA ILE A 210 17.13 21.61 1.02
C ILE A 210 18.43 22.34 1.41
N ARG A 211 18.40 23.14 2.48
CA ARG A 211 19.59 23.83 2.97
C ARG A 211 20.69 22.83 3.35
N SER A 212 21.93 23.12 2.95
CA SER A 212 23.06 22.20 3.13
C SER A 212 23.31 21.86 4.59
N GLU A 213 23.16 22.81 5.51
CA GLU A 213 23.36 22.56 6.94
C GLU A 213 22.32 21.58 7.50
N VAL A 214 21.06 21.69 7.04
CA VAL A 214 19.96 20.82 7.50
C VAL A 214 20.16 19.42 6.96
N ASN A 215 20.54 19.28 5.68
CA ASN A 215 20.88 18.00 5.07
C ASN A 215 22.03 17.30 5.80
N GLN A 216 23.09 18.05 6.14
CA GLN A 216 24.24 17.52 6.88
C GLN A 216 23.88 17.15 8.32
N ALA A 217 23.04 17.95 8.99
CA ALA A 217 22.54 17.66 10.32
C ALA A 217 21.62 16.44 10.36
N LYS A 218 20.80 16.25 9.32
CA LYS A 218 19.95 15.07 9.12
C LYS A 218 20.81 13.83 8.92
N GLY A 219 21.77 13.88 7.99
CA GLY A 219 22.59 12.72 7.65
C GLY A 219 21.72 11.51 7.28
N ASP A 220 21.92 10.40 7.98
CA ASP A 220 21.12 9.17 7.80
C ASP A 220 19.82 9.15 8.62
N LEU A 221 19.58 10.14 9.50
CA LEU A 221 18.40 10.19 10.36
C LEU A 221 17.12 10.39 9.55
N SER A 222 16.03 9.83 10.05
CA SER A 222 14.70 10.24 9.60
C SER A 222 14.42 11.70 9.97
N THR A 223 13.50 12.33 9.24
CA THR A 223 13.06 13.71 9.52
C THR A 223 12.53 13.83 10.95
N SER A 224 11.72 12.87 11.40
CA SER A 224 11.26 12.81 12.79
C SER A 224 12.40 12.62 13.79
N GLU A 225 13.39 11.76 13.52
CA GLU A 225 14.53 11.61 14.42
C GLU A 225 15.33 12.90 14.59
N LEU A 226 15.52 13.66 13.52
CA LEU A 226 16.22 14.94 13.55
C LEU A 226 15.50 15.97 14.43
N PHE A 227 14.18 16.09 14.27
CA PHE A 227 13.39 17.14 14.92
C PHE A 227 12.87 16.78 16.31
N ASP A 228 12.57 15.50 16.56
CA ASP A 228 11.90 15.07 17.80
C ASP A 228 12.87 14.64 18.90
N ASN A 229 14.16 14.51 18.59
CA ASN A 229 15.19 14.08 19.54
C ASN A 229 16.25 15.17 19.71
N PRO A 230 16.71 15.51 20.93
CA PRO A 230 17.82 16.44 21.13
C PRO A 230 19.16 15.81 20.73
N ASN A 231 20.18 16.64 20.45
CA ASN A 231 21.52 16.15 20.14
C ASN A 231 22.23 15.70 21.44
N SER A 232 23.47 15.25 21.35
CA SER A 232 24.25 14.86 22.55
C SER A 232 24.46 15.99 23.55
N LYS A 233 24.19 17.25 23.18
CA LYS A 233 24.23 18.44 24.04
C LYS A 233 22.85 18.88 24.53
N GLY A 234 21.79 18.12 24.27
CA GLY A 234 20.43 18.45 24.69
C GLY A 234 19.68 19.44 23.80
N GLN A 235 20.20 19.80 22.62
CA GLN A 235 19.65 20.86 21.77
C GLN A 235 18.83 20.31 20.60
N TYR A 236 17.71 20.95 20.24
CA TYR A 236 16.89 20.53 19.11
C TYR A 236 17.39 21.09 17.77
N ALA A 237 17.12 20.38 16.67
CA ALA A 237 17.56 20.82 15.34
C ALA A 237 17.01 22.21 14.97
N ARG A 238 15.77 22.51 15.36
CA ARG A 238 15.13 23.81 15.15
C ARG A 238 15.91 24.99 15.75
N GLU A 239 16.49 24.77 16.93
CA GLU A 239 17.26 25.78 17.66
C GLU A 239 18.68 25.94 17.09
N VAL A 240 19.33 24.82 16.77
CA VAL A 240 20.73 24.82 16.31
C VAL A 240 20.86 25.33 14.87
N HIS A 241 19.87 25.05 14.04
CA HIS A 241 19.90 25.31 12.60
C HIS A 241 18.95 26.43 12.17
N ASN A 242 18.36 27.17 13.10
CA ASN A 242 17.40 28.26 12.82
C ASN A 242 16.29 27.84 11.84
N ILE A 243 15.74 26.63 12.00
CA ILE A 243 14.72 26.09 11.10
C ILE A 243 13.38 26.72 11.48
N SER A 244 12.75 27.39 10.52
CA SER A 244 11.43 27.99 10.74
C SER A 244 10.35 26.90 10.84
N SER A 245 9.25 27.20 11.54
CA SER A 245 8.10 26.29 11.62
C SER A 245 7.56 25.89 10.24
N LYS A 246 7.63 26.81 9.26
CA LYS A 246 7.23 26.56 7.87
C LYS A 246 8.17 25.57 7.17
N GLU A 247 9.48 25.73 7.35
CA GLU A 247 10.49 24.82 6.78
C GLU A 247 10.37 23.41 7.40
N GLU A 248 10.22 23.31 8.72
CA GLU A 248 9.98 22.03 9.39
C GLU A 248 8.71 21.35 8.87
N LYS A 249 7.60 22.09 8.75
CA LYS A 249 6.34 21.58 8.19
C LYS A 249 6.54 21.01 6.78
N GLN A 250 7.24 21.74 5.90
CA GLN A 250 7.53 21.28 4.54
C GLN A 250 8.39 20.00 4.51
N LEU A 251 9.43 19.92 5.36
CA LEU A 251 10.28 18.74 5.46
C LEU A 251 9.49 17.51 5.94
N ARG A 252 8.60 17.68 6.92
CA ARG A 252 7.73 16.59 7.41
C ARG A 252 6.70 16.16 6.36
N GLU A 253 6.14 17.09 5.59
CA GLU A 253 5.24 16.75 4.48
C GLU A 253 5.98 15.93 3.41
N LYS A 254 7.20 16.32 3.06
CA LYS A 254 8.06 15.55 2.13
C LYS A 254 8.46 14.19 2.68
N ASP A 255 8.73 14.08 3.98
CA ASP A 255 8.99 12.80 4.62
C ASP A 255 7.77 11.86 4.55
N LYS A 256 6.56 12.37 4.81
CA LYS A 256 5.32 11.61 4.65
C LYS A 256 5.13 11.12 3.21
N GLU A 257 5.35 11.99 2.22
CA GLU A 257 5.28 11.64 0.78
C GLU A 257 6.30 10.55 0.40
N ALA A 258 7.56 10.74 0.77
CA ALA A 258 8.65 9.83 0.46
C ALA A 258 8.43 8.44 1.10
N ARG A 259 8.00 8.39 2.37
CA ARG A 259 7.70 7.13 3.07
C ARG A 259 6.51 6.39 2.47
N THR A 260 5.45 7.11 2.10
CA THR A 260 4.28 6.51 1.43
C THR A 260 4.70 5.82 0.14
N GLU A 261 5.52 6.50 -0.67
CA GLU A 261 6.03 5.92 -1.91
C GLU A 261 7.02 4.76 -1.65
N TYR A 262 7.85 4.87 -0.62
CA TYR A 262 8.81 3.84 -0.24
C TYR A 262 8.12 2.53 0.16
N ASP A 263 7.07 2.62 0.98
CA ASP A 263 6.26 1.47 1.39
C ASP A 263 5.57 0.86 0.16
N ARG A 264 5.01 1.69 -0.73
CA ARG A 264 4.38 1.22 -1.98
C ARG A 264 5.34 0.39 -2.85
N VAL A 265 6.54 0.91 -3.12
CA VAL A 265 7.51 0.20 -3.99
C VAL A 265 7.99 -1.11 -3.38
N ARG A 266 8.21 -1.14 -2.05
CA ARG A 266 8.61 -2.36 -1.33
C ARG A 266 7.49 -3.40 -1.32
N ASP A 267 6.24 -2.98 -1.10
CA ASP A 267 5.09 -3.88 -1.07
C ASP A 267 4.81 -4.49 -2.45
N GLU A 268 4.98 -3.72 -3.52
CA GLU A 268 4.88 -4.24 -4.88
C GLU A 268 5.99 -5.24 -5.21
N ALA A 269 7.22 -4.98 -4.75
CA ALA A 269 8.34 -5.90 -4.91
C ALA A 269 8.14 -7.20 -4.13
N GLU A 270 7.64 -7.12 -2.88
CA GLU A 270 7.28 -8.29 -2.09
C GLU A 270 6.19 -9.13 -2.77
N LYS A 271 5.14 -8.50 -3.31
CA LYS A 271 4.09 -9.20 -4.08
C LYS A 271 4.66 -9.94 -5.29
N ARG A 272 5.59 -9.33 -6.04
CA ARG A 272 6.29 -10.00 -7.15
C ARG A 272 7.09 -11.21 -6.66
N ALA A 273 7.83 -11.08 -5.56
CA ALA A 273 8.62 -12.17 -4.99
C ALA A 273 7.73 -13.34 -4.49
N ILE A 274 6.59 -13.05 -3.86
CA ILE A 274 5.60 -14.06 -3.46
C ILE A 274 5.05 -14.79 -4.68
N LYS A 275 4.68 -14.06 -5.75
CA LYS A 275 4.19 -14.65 -7.00
C LYS A 275 5.22 -15.56 -7.65
N SER A 276 6.48 -15.12 -7.70
CA SER A 276 7.62 -15.91 -8.14
C SER A 276 7.78 -17.19 -7.30
N GLY A 277 7.75 -17.09 -5.97
CA GLY A 277 7.87 -18.24 -5.09
C GLY A 277 6.73 -19.26 -5.27
N LYS A 278 5.48 -18.78 -5.38
CA LYS A 278 4.32 -19.64 -5.71
C LYS A 278 4.51 -20.37 -7.04
N LYS A 279 4.99 -19.66 -8.07
CA LYS A 279 5.32 -20.24 -9.37
C LYS A 279 6.44 -21.27 -9.26
N SER A 280 7.52 -20.97 -8.55
CA SER A 280 8.65 -21.89 -8.36
C SER A 280 8.19 -23.20 -7.71
N ARG A 281 7.35 -23.11 -6.67
CA ARG A 281 6.75 -24.26 -5.98
C ARG A 281 5.89 -25.11 -6.92
N ARG A 282 5.12 -24.46 -7.79
CA ARG A 282 4.33 -25.13 -8.84
C ARG A 282 5.24 -25.83 -9.83
N ASP A 283 6.28 -25.15 -10.32
CA ASP A 283 7.22 -25.71 -11.28
C ASP A 283 8.06 -26.84 -10.68
N GLU A 284 8.33 -26.82 -9.38
CA GLU A 284 9.02 -27.89 -8.65
C GLU A 284 8.11 -29.12 -8.48
N THR A 285 6.83 -28.90 -8.19
CA THR A 285 5.81 -29.96 -8.23
C THR A 285 5.76 -30.63 -9.60
N LEU A 286 5.84 -29.83 -10.68
CA LEU A 286 5.87 -30.32 -12.05
C LEU A 286 7.19 -31.03 -12.39
N LYS A 287 8.34 -30.75 -11.73
CA LYS A 287 9.61 -31.45 -11.98
C LYS A 287 9.63 -32.90 -11.50
N ILE A 288 8.74 -33.29 -10.58
CA ILE A 288 8.59 -34.68 -10.10
C ILE A 288 8.09 -35.64 -11.21
N SER A 289 7.83 -35.13 -12.41
CA SER A 289 7.09 -35.81 -13.47
C SER A 289 7.97 -36.54 -14.50
N GLY A 290 9.06 -37.19 -14.08
CA GLY A 290 9.96 -37.95 -14.98
C GLY A 290 9.32 -39.10 -15.79
N LYS A 291 8.00 -39.35 -15.67
CA LYS A 291 7.23 -40.31 -16.49
C LYS A 291 6.13 -39.56 -17.26
N ALA A 292 6.10 -39.74 -18.58
CA ALA A 292 5.19 -39.05 -19.51
C ALA A 292 3.71 -39.04 -19.09
N LEU A 293 3.24 -40.12 -18.46
CA LEU A 293 1.87 -40.24 -17.93
C LEU A 293 1.54 -39.18 -16.86
N LYS A 294 2.49 -38.89 -15.96
CA LYS A 294 2.32 -37.91 -14.87
C LYS A 294 2.29 -36.47 -15.40
N VAL A 295 3.15 -36.17 -16.39
CA VAL A 295 3.14 -34.87 -17.09
C VAL A 295 1.81 -34.64 -17.77
N ALA A 296 1.38 -35.61 -18.58
CA ALA A 296 0.15 -35.50 -19.36
C ALA A 296 -1.07 -35.29 -18.44
N LEU A 297 -1.17 -36.04 -17.34
CA LEU A 297 -2.26 -35.88 -16.39
C LEU A 297 -2.26 -34.51 -15.69
N LEU A 298 -1.12 -34.04 -15.17
CA LEU A 298 -1.04 -32.74 -14.49
C LEU A 298 -1.27 -31.56 -15.45
N GLN A 299 -0.85 -31.69 -16.70
CA GLN A 299 -1.12 -30.71 -17.75
C GLN A 299 -2.63 -30.62 -18.02
N LEU A 300 -3.31 -31.76 -18.20
CA LEU A 300 -4.77 -31.78 -18.40
C LEU A 300 -5.55 -31.22 -17.21
N LEU A 301 -5.10 -31.49 -15.99
CA LEU A 301 -5.70 -30.91 -14.78
C LEU A 301 -5.47 -29.39 -14.71
N SER A 302 -4.30 -28.91 -15.12
CA SER A 302 -4.00 -27.47 -15.24
C SER A 302 -4.90 -26.77 -16.27
N GLU A 303 -5.13 -27.42 -17.41
CA GLU A 303 -6.00 -26.94 -18.48
C GLU A 303 -7.46 -26.92 -18.03
N PHE A 304 -7.93 -27.98 -17.36
CA PHE A 304 -9.25 -28.03 -16.76
C PHE A 304 -9.49 -26.89 -15.76
N LEU A 305 -8.52 -26.63 -14.86
CA LEU A 305 -8.60 -25.52 -13.91
C LEU A 305 -8.75 -24.18 -14.64
N ARG A 306 -7.91 -23.91 -15.64
CA ARG A 306 -7.96 -22.67 -16.43
C ARG A 306 -9.28 -22.52 -17.17
N GLU A 307 -9.74 -23.59 -17.81
CA GLU A 307 -11.03 -23.62 -18.52
C GLU A 307 -12.18 -23.31 -17.56
N LEU A 308 -12.20 -23.96 -16.40
CA LEU A 308 -13.26 -23.79 -15.41
C LEU A 308 -13.26 -22.38 -14.80
N ILE A 309 -12.09 -21.81 -14.49
CA ILE A 309 -11.96 -20.42 -14.03
C ILE A 309 -12.45 -19.45 -15.11
N SER A 310 -12.03 -19.63 -16.36
CA SER A 310 -12.46 -18.80 -17.48
C SER A 310 -13.98 -18.81 -17.65
N LYS A 311 -14.59 -20.00 -17.61
CA LYS A 311 -16.05 -20.15 -17.66
C LYS A 311 -16.75 -19.54 -16.44
N PHE A 312 -16.17 -19.65 -15.25
CA PHE A 312 -16.69 -19.01 -14.04
C PHE A 312 -16.66 -17.48 -14.15
N ILE A 313 -15.56 -16.90 -14.61
CA ILE A 313 -15.43 -15.45 -14.83
C ILE A 313 -16.38 -14.97 -15.92
N SER A 314 -16.53 -15.73 -17.01
CA SER A 314 -17.51 -15.45 -18.05
C SER A 314 -18.93 -15.45 -17.48
N TRP A 315 -19.28 -16.47 -16.70
CA TRP A 315 -20.59 -16.55 -16.05
C TRP A 315 -20.84 -15.38 -15.10
N LEU A 316 -19.83 -14.91 -14.36
CA LEU A 316 -19.95 -13.70 -13.54
C LEU A 316 -20.24 -12.42 -14.35
N LYS A 317 -19.91 -12.39 -15.65
CA LYS A 317 -20.15 -11.27 -16.56
C LYS A 317 -21.49 -11.36 -17.30
N ASP A 318 -22.13 -12.53 -17.36
CA ASP A 318 -23.38 -12.75 -18.09
C ASP A 318 -24.56 -11.94 -17.51
N THR A 319 -25.57 -11.64 -18.33
CA THR A 319 -26.78 -10.90 -17.90
C THR A 319 -27.80 -11.79 -17.19
N GLU A 320 -27.87 -13.09 -17.54
CA GLU A 320 -28.75 -14.09 -16.93
C GLU A 320 -27.97 -15.08 -16.04
N ARG A 321 -27.61 -14.63 -14.83
CA ARG A 321 -26.84 -15.43 -13.87
C ARG A 321 -27.77 -16.23 -12.97
N ASN A 322 -27.76 -17.55 -13.11
CA ASN A 322 -28.38 -18.44 -12.12
C ASN A 322 -27.57 -19.72 -11.95
N LEU A 323 -27.90 -20.49 -10.92
CA LEU A 323 -27.19 -21.71 -10.57
C LEU A 323 -27.21 -22.75 -11.70
N SER A 324 -28.29 -22.80 -12.49
CA SER A 324 -28.39 -23.72 -13.63
C SER A 324 -27.38 -23.36 -14.71
N THR A 325 -27.28 -22.08 -15.07
CA THR A 325 -26.32 -21.63 -16.10
C THR A 325 -24.88 -21.83 -15.64
N PHE A 326 -24.59 -21.71 -14.34
CA PHE A 326 -23.27 -22.06 -13.79
C PHE A 326 -22.99 -23.56 -13.82
N ILE A 327 -23.96 -24.39 -13.43
CA ILE A 327 -23.85 -25.85 -13.50
C ILE A 327 -23.54 -26.32 -14.92
N ASP A 328 -24.13 -25.68 -15.93
CA ASP A 328 -23.86 -26.02 -17.32
C ASP A 328 -22.42 -25.69 -17.73
N LYS A 329 -21.85 -24.57 -17.26
CA LYS A 329 -20.42 -24.27 -17.41
C LYS A 329 -19.51 -25.30 -16.76
N ILE A 330 -19.88 -25.81 -15.58
CA ILE A 330 -19.14 -26.88 -14.90
C ILE A 330 -19.19 -28.18 -15.71
N LYS A 331 -20.38 -28.57 -16.19
CA LYS A 331 -20.55 -29.77 -17.04
C LYS A 331 -19.68 -29.70 -18.28
N GLU A 332 -19.69 -28.56 -18.97
CA GLU A 332 -18.88 -28.33 -20.18
C GLU A 332 -17.38 -28.54 -19.88
N ALA A 333 -16.86 -27.94 -18.80
CA ALA A 333 -15.45 -28.09 -18.43
C ALA A 333 -15.10 -29.54 -18.06
N ILE A 334 -15.97 -30.25 -17.33
CA ILE A 334 -15.74 -31.66 -16.99
C ILE A 334 -15.75 -32.53 -18.25
N ILE A 335 -16.69 -32.32 -19.17
CA ILE A 335 -16.77 -33.07 -20.42
C ILE A 335 -15.51 -32.82 -21.26
N SER A 336 -15.08 -31.57 -21.38
CA SER A 336 -13.82 -31.20 -22.03
C SER A 336 -12.62 -31.93 -21.43
N PHE A 337 -12.49 -31.88 -20.10
CA PHE A 337 -11.43 -32.59 -19.36
C PHE A 337 -11.45 -34.09 -19.62
N VAL A 338 -12.62 -34.74 -19.50
CA VAL A 338 -12.73 -36.20 -19.67
C VAL A 338 -12.46 -36.62 -21.10
N ASN A 339 -12.88 -35.84 -22.10
CA ASN A 339 -12.52 -36.07 -23.49
C ASN A 339 -11.00 -36.01 -23.67
N ASN A 340 -10.34 -35.00 -23.12
CA ASN A 340 -8.89 -34.86 -23.24
C ASN A 340 -8.14 -35.95 -22.48
N LEU A 341 -8.60 -36.33 -21.28
CA LEU A 341 -8.06 -37.45 -20.51
C LEU A 341 -8.19 -38.77 -21.28
N ALA A 342 -9.37 -39.05 -21.82
CA ALA A 342 -9.62 -40.26 -22.56
C ALA A 342 -8.78 -40.38 -23.83
N ASN A 343 -8.58 -39.28 -24.54
CA ASN A 343 -7.88 -39.27 -25.83
C ASN A 343 -6.36 -39.15 -25.71
N HIS A 344 -5.85 -38.46 -24.69
CA HIS A 344 -4.41 -38.16 -24.57
C HIS A 344 -3.70 -38.93 -23.45
N VAL A 345 -4.45 -39.51 -22.52
CA VAL A 345 -3.89 -40.23 -21.36
C VAL A 345 -4.31 -41.70 -21.33
N LEU A 346 -5.59 -42.00 -21.53
CA LEU A 346 -6.12 -43.36 -21.35
C LEU A 346 -6.29 -44.15 -22.66
N ASN A 347 -6.35 -43.47 -23.81
CA ASN A 347 -6.65 -44.04 -25.13
C ASN A 347 -7.89 -44.95 -25.17
N VAL A 348 -9.00 -44.51 -24.56
CA VAL A 348 -10.24 -45.29 -24.44
C VAL A 348 -11.33 -44.83 -25.41
N GLY A 349 -12.21 -45.74 -25.84
CA GLY A 349 -13.30 -45.44 -26.79
C GLY A 349 -14.43 -44.60 -26.19
N LYS A 350 -15.19 -43.90 -27.05
CA LYS A 350 -16.27 -42.94 -26.68
C LYS A 350 -17.28 -43.44 -25.63
N SER A 351 -17.61 -44.73 -25.61
CA SER A 351 -18.52 -45.32 -24.61
C SER A 351 -17.96 -45.21 -23.18
N VAL A 352 -16.65 -45.44 -23.00
CA VAL A 352 -15.95 -45.32 -21.72
C VAL A 352 -15.84 -43.84 -21.31
N VAL A 353 -15.66 -42.94 -22.28
CA VAL A 353 -15.62 -41.48 -22.05
C VAL A 353 -16.91 -40.97 -21.43
N THR A 354 -18.06 -41.31 -22.00
CA THR A 354 -19.38 -40.91 -21.47
C THR A 354 -19.62 -41.48 -20.08
N MET A 355 -19.16 -42.70 -19.82
CA MET A 355 -19.28 -43.33 -18.49
C MET A 355 -18.43 -42.62 -17.44
N ILE A 356 -17.15 -42.31 -17.74
CA ILE A 356 -16.27 -41.53 -16.85
C ILE A 356 -16.84 -40.14 -16.62
N ALA A 357 -17.29 -39.45 -17.67
CA ALA A 357 -17.91 -38.13 -17.55
C ALA A 357 -19.12 -38.16 -16.63
N SER A 358 -20.00 -39.15 -16.77
CA SER A 358 -21.19 -39.29 -15.93
C SER A 358 -20.85 -39.56 -14.46
N ALA A 359 -19.82 -40.38 -14.20
CA ALA A 359 -19.34 -40.67 -12.84
C ALA A 359 -18.73 -39.45 -12.13
N ILE A 360 -18.24 -38.47 -12.88
CA ILE A 360 -17.69 -37.22 -12.34
C ILE A 360 -18.79 -36.15 -12.22
N VAL A 361 -19.56 -35.92 -13.29
CA VAL A 361 -20.55 -34.83 -13.38
C VAL A 361 -21.57 -34.92 -12.25
N GLY A 362 -22.11 -36.12 -11.98
CA GLY A 362 -23.16 -36.31 -10.97
C GLY A 362 -22.73 -35.85 -9.56
N PRO A 363 -21.68 -36.45 -8.97
CA PRO A 363 -21.23 -36.06 -7.64
C PRO A 363 -20.71 -34.62 -7.56
N VAL A 364 -20.08 -34.10 -8.61
CA VAL A 364 -19.63 -32.69 -8.66
C VAL A 364 -20.81 -31.73 -8.61
N ILE A 365 -21.84 -31.94 -9.46
CA ILE A 365 -23.05 -31.10 -9.44
C ILE A 365 -23.75 -31.17 -8.09
N ASN A 366 -23.91 -32.38 -7.53
CA ASN A 366 -24.54 -32.56 -6.23
C ASN A 366 -23.81 -31.77 -5.12
N THR A 367 -22.48 -31.70 -5.19
CA THR A 367 -21.69 -30.90 -4.26
C THR A 367 -21.95 -29.41 -4.45
N VAL A 368 -21.93 -28.92 -5.69
CA VAL A 368 -22.20 -27.50 -5.99
C VAL A 368 -23.60 -27.11 -5.51
N LEU A 369 -24.60 -27.98 -5.71
CA LEU A 369 -25.95 -27.78 -5.20
C LEU A 369 -25.98 -27.75 -3.66
N LYS A 370 -25.32 -28.68 -2.97
CA LYS A 370 -25.25 -28.70 -1.50
C LYS A 370 -24.53 -27.47 -0.96
N ALA A 371 -23.42 -27.07 -1.57
CA ALA A 371 -22.69 -25.86 -1.23
C ALA A 371 -23.57 -24.63 -1.41
N TRP A 372 -24.28 -24.52 -2.54
CA TRP A 372 -25.23 -23.45 -2.81
C TRP A 372 -26.35 -23.40 -1.76
N THR A 373 -27.00 -24.53 -1.49
CA THR A 373 -28.07 -24.62 -0.49
C THR A 373 -27.56 -24.24 0.90
N PHE A 374 -26.37 -24.69 1.29
CA PHE A 374 -25.74 -24.33 2.55
C PHE A 374 -25.40 -22.83 2.62
N ILE A 375 -24.88 -22.22 1.56
CA ILE A 375 -24.62 -20.77 1.51
C ILE A 375 -25.93 -19.99 1.62
N HIS A 376 -26.99 -20.44 0.95
CA HIS A 376 -28.28 -19.75 0.96
C HIS A 376 -29.05 -19.92 2.28
N GLN A 377 -28.91 -21.06 2.96
CA GLN A 377 -29.63 -21.40 4.20
C GLN A 377 -28.79 -21.19 5.48
N GLY A 378 -27.46 -21.11 5.37
CA GLY A 378 -26.49 -21.16 6.47
C GLY A 378 -25.86 -19.81 6.81
N TRP A 379 -26.69 -18.81 7.12
CA TRP A 379 -26.25 -17.44 7.42
C TRP A 379 -25.29 -17.33 8.62
N LYS A 380 -25.25 -18.33 9.52
CA LYS A 380 -24.37 -18.34 10.69
C LYS A 380 -22.90 -18.65 10.35
N SER A 381 -22.63 -19.45 9.32
CA SER A 381 -21.26 -19.82 8.89
C SER A 381 -20.64 -18.77 7.96
N LEU A 382 -21.48 -18.12 7.14
CA LEU A 382 -21.11 -16.90 6.41
C LEU A 382 -20.70 -15.79 7.36
N LYS A 383 -21.33 -15.71 8.55
CA LYS A 383 -20.97 -14.74 9.57
C LYS A 383 -19.51 -14.88 10.02
N GLU A 384 -19.00 -16.09 10.22
CA GLU A 384 -17.59 -16.30 10.60
C GLU A 384 -16.62 -15.88 9.48
N ALA A 385 -16.97 -16.14 8.22
CA ALA A 385 -16.21 -15.65 7.07
C ALA A 385 -16.26 -14.12 6.95
N ILE A 386 -17.42 -13.51 7.20
CA ILE A 386 -17.63 -12.05 7.23
C ILE A 386 -16.87 -11.42 8.40
N ASP A 387 -16.92 -12.03 9.59
CA ASP A 387 -16.22 -11.57 10.80
C ASP A 387 -14.70 -11.66 10.61
N TYR A 388 -14.22 -12.73 9.96
CA TYR A 388 -12.82 -12.86 9.56
C TYR A 388 -12.39 -11.73 8.62
N VAL A 389 -13.18 -11.44 7.57
CA VAL A 389 -12.91 -10.35 6.62
C VAL A 389 -12.95 -8.98 7.29
N ASN A 390 -13.86 -8.77 8.25
CA ASN A 390 -14.05 -7.48 8.93
C ASN A 390 -13.08 -7.24 10.09
N ASN A 391 -12.33 -8.25 10.52
CA ASN A 391 -11.38 -8.11 11.62
C ASN A 391 -10.24 -7.13 11.22
N PRO A 392 -9.98 -6.07 12.02
CA PRO A 392 -8.90 -5.11 11.77
C PRO A 392 -7.52 -5.73 11.55
N GLU A 393 -7.21 -6.85 12.21
CA GLU A 393 -5.94 -7.56 12.08
C GLU A 393 -5.77 -8.25 10.71
N ASN A 394 -6.87 -8.44 9.97
CA ASN A 394 -6.88 -9.07 8.65
C ASN A 394 -6.91 -8.06 7.50
N LYS A 395 -6.99 -6.75 7.78
CA LYS A 395 -7.09 -5.69 6.77
C LYS A 395 -5.83 -5.54 5.92
N ASP A 396 -4.67 -5.88 6.46
CA ASP A 396 -3.39 -5.79 5.76
C ASP A 396 -3.04 -7.07 4.97
N LYS A 397 -3.89 -8.10 5.03
CA LYS A 397 -3.70 -9.34 4.26
C LYS A 397 -4.04 -9.11 2.79
N SER A 398 -3.26 -9.71 1.88
CA SER A 398 -3.56 -9.67 0.46
C SER A 398 -4.90 -10.37 0.16
N LEU A 399 -5.64 -9.89 -0.85
CA LEU A 399 -6.92 -10.46 -1.28
C LEU A 399 -6.86 -11.99 -1.48
N ASP A 400 -5.78 -12.51 -2.07
CA ASP A 400 -5.54 -13.95 -2.22
C ASP A 400 -5.60 -14.74 -0.89
N ILE A 401 -5.04 -14.17 0.18
CA ILE A 401 -4.97 -14.79 1.51
C ILE A 401 -6.35 -14.73 2.15
N MET A 402 -7.07 -13.61 1.99
CA MET A 402 -8.46 -13.50 2.46
C MET A 402 -9.36 -14.50 1.73
N MET A 403 -9.23 -14.66 0.41
CA MET A 403 -9.96 -15.65 -0.37
C MET A 403 -9.68 -17.08 0.08
N LEU A 404 -8.42 -17.41 0.36
CA LEU A 404 -8.02 -18.73 0.85
C LEU A 404 -8.64 -19.03 2.22
N GLU A 405 -8.56 -18.11 3.17
CA GLU A 405 -9.03 -18.33 4.55
C GLU A 405 -10.56 -18.37 4.62
N VAL A 406 -11.26 -17.51 3.88
CA VAL A 406 -12.73 -17.60 3.72
C VAL A 406 -13.11 -18.92 3.06
N GLY A 407 -12.40 -19.34 2.01
CA GLY A 407 -12.61 -20.63 1.37
C GLY A 407 -12.46 -21.80 2.35
N LYS A 408 -11.43 -21.78 3.20
CA LYS A 408 -11.20 -22.79 4.25
C LYS A 408 -12.34 -22.82 5.27
N ILE A 409 -12.80 -21.68 5.76
CA ILE A 409 -13.91 -21.59 6.73
C ILE A 409 -15.18 -22.22 6.16
N ILE A 410 -15.53 -21.87 4.92
CA ILE A 410 -16.73 -22.38 4.25
C ILE A 410 -16.63 -23.89 4.02
N VAL A 411 -15.49 -24.37 3.52
CA VAL A 411 -15.26 -25.80 3.31
C VAL A 411 -15.28 -26.56 4.64
N ALA A 412 -14.65 -26.04 5.69
CA ALA A 412 -14.65 -26.65 7.01
C ALA A 412 -16.07 -26.75 7.59
N GLY A 413 -16.88 -25.70 7.46
CA GLY A 413 -18.29 -25.73 7.85
C GLY A 413 -19.12 -26.74 7.05
N LEU A 414 -18.87 -26.85 5.75
CA LEU A 414 -19.51 -27.83 4.87
C LEU A 414 -19.09 -29.27 5.19
N THR A 415 -17.83 -29.50 5.55
CA THR A 415 -17.33 -30.83 5.94
C THR A 415 -17.81 -31.23 7.33
N ALA A 416 -17.82 -30.32 8.30
CA ALA A 416 -18.31 -30.60 9.67
C ALA A 416 -19.79 -30.99 9.70
N THR A 417 -20.59 -30.47 8.77
CA THR A 417 -22.01 -30.83 8.61
C THR A 417 -22.23 -32.08 7.74
N GLY A 418 -21.15 -32.69 7.23
CA GLY A 418 -21.20 -33.83 6.32
C GLY A 418 -21.70 -33.48 4.91
N ALA A 419 -21.78 -32.20 4.57
CA ALA A 419 -22.28 -31.74 3.29
C ALA A 419 -21.28 -31.99 2.14
N ILE A 420 -19.97 -31.97 2.41
CA ILE A 420 -18.91 -32.08 1.40
C ILE A 420 -17.78 -33.04 1.84
N VAL A 421 -17.59 -34.11 1.06
CA VAL A 421 -16.40 -34.99 1.04
C VAL A 421 -16.13 -35.39 -0.42
N VAL A 422 -15.63 -34.45 -1.22
CA VAL A 422 -15.61 -34.62 -2.68
C VAL A 422 -14.38 -35.36 -3.16
N GLY A 423 -13.19 -34.91 -2.75
CA GLY A 423 -11.96 -35.38 -3.36
C GLY A 423 -11.69 -36.87 -3.16
N GLU A 424 -11.85 -37.33 -1.92
CA GLU A 424 -11.63 -38.73 -1.54
C GLU A 424 -12.72 -39.66 -2.09
N VAL A 425 -14.00 -39.28 -1.98
CA VAL A 425 -15.12 -40.09 -2.47
C VAL A 425 -15.11 -40.19 -3.99
N LEU A 426 -14.86 -39.08 -4.70
CA LEU A 426 -14.67 -39.10 -6.15
C LEU A 426 -13.45 -39.93 -6.53
N GLY A 427 -12.34 -39.74 -5.84
CA GLY A 427 -11.10 -40.46 -6.15
C GLY A 427 -11.25 -41.98 -5.99
N ALA A 428 -11.87 -42.40 -4.89
CA ALA A 428 -12.16 -43.80 -4.61
C ALA A 428 -13.19 -44.38 -5.58
N SER A 429 -14.28 -43.66 -5.88
CA SER A 429 -15.32 -44.14 -6.80
C SER A 429 -14.78 -44.29 -8.22
N LEU A 430 -14.02 -43.31 -8.73
CA LEU A 430 -13.39 -43.38 -10.05
C LEU A 430 -12.40 -44.53 -10.15
N THR A 431 -11.59 -44.72 -9.12
CA THR A 431 -10.63 -45.84 -9.05
C THR A 431 -11.35 -47.18 -9.05
N ALA A 432 -12.44 -47.32 -8.28
CA ALA A 432 -13.18 -48.56 -8.16
C ALA A 432 -14.02 -48.89 -9.41
N SER A 433 -14.63 -47.89 -10.05
CA SER A 433 -15.51 -48.08 -11.20
C SER A 433 -14.77 -48.22 -12.53
N PHE A 434 -13.53 -47.73 -12.64
CA PHE A 434 -12.78 -47.73 -13.88
C PHE A 434 -11.37 -48.29 -13.69
N PRO A 435 -11.10 -49.56 -14.09
CA PRO A 435 -9.79 -50.19 -13.92
C PRO A 435 -8.62 -49.38 -14.49
N VAL A 436 -8.84 -48.67 -15.62
CA VAL A 436 -7.82 -47.81 -16.24
C VAL A 436 -7.43 -46.62 -15.35
N LEU A 437 -8.30 -46.19 -14.44
CA LEU A 437 -8.03 -45.12 -13.48
C LEU A 437 -7.38 -45.63 -12.18
N ALA A 438 -7.33 -46.95 -11.96
CA ALA A 438 -6.65 -47.57 -10.83
C ALA A 438 -5.13 -47.71 -11.02
N ILE A 439 -4.60 -47.32 -12.18
CA ILE A 439 -3.17 -47.31 -12.45
C ILE A 439 -2.48 -46.36 -11.46
N SER A 440 -1.56 -46.90 -10.67
CA SER A 440 -0.75 -46.13 -9.72
C SER A 440 0.28 -45.28 -10.45
N ILE A 441 0.32 -44.00 -10.10
CA ILE A 441 1.37 -43.06 -10.43
C ILE A 441 2.26 -42.93 -9.19
N PRO A 442 3.58 -43.19 -9.31
CA PRO A 442 4.50 -43.02 -8.19
C PRO A 442 4.35 -41.64 -7.55
N LEU A 443 4.29 -41.63 -6.21
CA LEU A 443 4.13 -40.45 -5.35
C LEU A 443 2.80 -39.71 -5.45
N LEU A 444 1.88 -40.12 -6.35
CA LEU A 444 0.59 -39.45 -6.58
C LEU A 444 -0.64 -40.33 -6.28
N GLY A 445 -0.47 -41.61 -5.96
CA GLY A 445 -1.58 -42.55 -5.87
C GLY A 445 -2.12 -42.97 -7.23
N THR A 446 -3.39 -43.37 -7.33
CA THR A 446 -4.01 -43.77 -8.61
C THR A 446 -4.43 -42.56 -9.44
N ILE A 447 -4.53 -42.70 -10.77
CA ILE A 447 -5.08 -41.65 -11.65
C ILE A 447 -6.43 -41.15 -11.12
N GLY A 448 -7.32 -42.06 -10.70
CA GLY A 448 -8.62 -41.72 -10.12
C GLY A 448 -8.48 -40.87 -8.87
N SER A 449 -7.60 -41.24 -7.93
CA SER A 449 -7.34 -40.46 -6.72
C SER A 449 -6.82 -39.05 -7.01
N VAL A 450 -5.92 -38.89 -7.99
CA VAL A 450 -5.39 -37.58 -8.41
C VAL A 450 -6.51 -36.71 -8.98
N ILE A 451 -7.35 -37.26 -9.85
CA ILE A 451 -8.50 -36.56 -10.44
C ILE A 451 -9.48 -36.12 -9.36
N GLY A 452 -9.88 -37.03 -8.47
CA GLY A 452 -10.80 -36.73 -7.37
C GLY A 452 -10.27 -35.60 -6.50
N THR A 453 -9.03 -35.74 -6.04
CA THR A 453 -8.30 -34.76 -5.22
C THR A 453 -8.28 -33.37 -5.87
N PHE A 454 -7.84 -33.30 -7.14
CA PHE A 454 -7.75 -32.04 -7.88
C PHE A 454 -9.13 -31.40 -8.11
N MET A 455 -10.13 -32.19 -8.47
CA MET A 455 -11.50 -31.70 -8.66
C MET A 455 -12.12 -31.20 -7.36
N GLY A 456 -11.90 -31.91 -6.25
CA GLY A 456 -12.31 -31.46 -4.92
C GLY A 456 -11.70 -30.10 -4.58
N ALA A 457 -10.37 -29.95 -4.72
CA ALA A 457 -9.67 -28.69 -4.48
C ALA A 457 -10.16 -27.56 -5.40
N THR A 458 -10.35 -27.85 -6.69
CA THR A 458 -10.84 -26.89 -7.68
C THR A 458 -12.22 -26.37 -7.34
N LEU A 459 -13.15 -27.28 -7.00
CA LEU A 459 -14.52 -26.92 -6.61
C LEU A 459 -14.55 -26.12 -5.31
N SER A 460 -13.75 -26.51 -4.32
CA SER A 460 -13.59 -25.76 -3.07
C SER A 460 -13.08 -24.33 -3.32
N GLY A 461 -12.08 -24.16 -4.19
CA GLY A 461 -11.55 -22.84 -4.55
C GLY A 461 -12.61 -21.95 -5.22
N ILE A 462 -13.41 -22.52 -6.12
CA ILE A 462 -14.49 -21.79 -6.81
C ILE A 462 -15.64 -21.45 -5.86
N ILE A 463 -16.02 -22.36 -4.96
CA ILE A 463 -17.03 -22.09 -3.91
C ILE A 463 -16.56 -20.95 -3.00
N GLY A 464 -15.29 -20.96 -2.58
CA GLY A 464 -14.69 -19.89 -1.78
C GLY A 464 -14.71 -18.54 -2.50
N ALA A 465 -14.34 -18.52 -3.78
CA ALA A 465 -14.40 -17.30 -4.59
C ALA A 465 -15.83 -16.82 -4.83
N PHE A 466 -16.78 -17.73 -4.99
CA PHE A 466 -18.20 -17.43 -5.12
C PHE A 466 -18.75 -16.78 -3.84
N VAL A 467 -18.44 -17.36 -2.67
CA VAL A 467 -18.83 -16.78 -1.37
C VAL A 467 -18.17 -15.44 -1.15
N LEU A 468 -16.87 -15.29 -1.45
CA LEU A 468 -16.23 -13.99 -1.33
C LEU A 468 -16.91 -12.97 -2.25
N LYS A 469 -17.31 -13.34 -3.48
CA LYS A 469 -18.03 -12.40 -4.35
C LYS A 469 -19.39 -11.99 -3.77
N MET A 470 -20.09 -12.89 -3.07
CA MET A 470 -21.33 -12.57 -2.36
C MET A 470 -21.10 -11.67 -1.14
N ILE A 471 -20.06 -11.96 -0.35
CA ILE A 471 -19.64 -11.14 0.79
C ILE A 471 -19.20 -9.77 0.30
N ASP A 472 -18.37 -9.71 -0.74
CA ASP A 472 -17.92 -8.51 -1.44
C ASP A 472 -19.11 -7.69 -1.90
N GLN A 473 -20.11 -8.25 -2.60
CA GLN A 473 -21.31 -7.50 -2.97
C GLN A 473 -22.08 -6.94 -1.78
N GLN A 474 -22.17 -7.65 -0.65
CA GLN A 474 -22.89 -7.15 0.54
C GLN A 474 -22.08 -6.13 1.35
N ILE A 475 -20.78 -6.38 1.53
CA ILE A 475 -19.83 -5.48 2.19
C ILE A 475 -19.64 -4.23 1.32
N VAL A 476 -19.44 -4.35 0.01
CA VAL A 476 -19.36 -3.25 -0.95
C VAL A 476 -20.69 -2.51 -1.04
N ASN A 477 -21.86 -3.14 -1.00
CA ASN A 477 -23.13 -2.39 -0.97
C ASN A 477 -23.34 -1.65 0.36
N LYS A 478 -22.95 -2.25 1.49
CA LYS A 478 -23.01 -1.62 2.81
C LYS A 478 -21.97 -0.52 2.96
N GLN A 479 -20.74 -0.74 2.52
CA GLN A 479 -19.66 0.23 2.44
C GLN A 479 -19.96 1.29 1.40
N ILE A 480 -20.61 1.03 0.25
CA ILE A 480 -21.06 2.09 -0.67
C ILE A 480 -22.15 2.93 -0.01
N SER A 481 -23.07 2.32 0.75
CA SER A 481 -24.07 3.09 1.51
C SER A 481 -23.43 3.92 2.62
N GLU A 482 -22.49 3.35 3.38
CA GLU A 482 -21.76 4.01 4.46
C GLU A 482 -20.71 5.01 3.93
N LEU A 483 -20.08 4.75 2.79
CA LEU A 483 -19.14 5.63 2.09
C LEU A 483 -19.88 6.72 1.32
N ASN A 484 -21.09 6.49 0.80
CA ASN A 484 -21.91 7.57 0.26
C ASN A 484 -22.39 8.48 1.40
N SER A 485 -22.81 7.91 2.54
CA SER A 485 -23.10 8.70 3.75
C SER A 485 -21.86 9.45 4.21
N LYS A 486 -20.73 8.76 4.37
CA LYS A 486 -19.46 9.35 4.84
C LYS A 486 -18.84 10.31 3.82
N LYS A 487 -19.04 10.12 2.51
CA LYS A 487 -18.66 11.07 1.46
C LYS A 487 -19.58 12.28 1.44
N ILE A 488 -20.87 12.11 1.73
CA ILE A 488 -21.77 13.24 1.95
C ILE A 488 -21.36 13.99 3.22
N ASP A 489 -21.06 13.29 4.31
CA ASP A 489 -20.60 13.88 5.57
C ASP A 489 -19.24 14.57 5.41
N GLN A 490 -18.27 13.94 4.74
CA GLN A 490 -16.95 14.51 4.43
C GLN A 490 -17.02 15.63 3.39
N ASN A 491 -17.93 15.56 2.41
CA ASN A 491 -18.18 16.68 1.51
C ASN A 491 -18.85 17.84 2.25
N ASN A 492 -19.74 17.56 3.21
CA ASN A 492 -20.35 18.57 4.06
C ASN A 492 -19.31 19.18 5.02
N GLU A 493 -18.42 18.38 5.60
CA GLU A 493 -17.28 18.86 6.39
C GLU A 493 -16.28 19.63 5.53
N MET A 494 -16.02 19.20 4.29
CA MET A 494 -15.22 19.95 3.32
C MET A 494 -15.88 21.28 2.96
N LEU A 495 -17.20 21.30 2.75
CA LEU A 495 -17.96 22.54 2.51
C LEU A 495 -17.87 23.47 3.73
N VAL A 496 -17.97 22.94 4.95
CA VAL A 496 -17.80 23.71 6.20
C VAL A 496 -16.36 24.21 6.35
N ILE A 497 -15.35 23.41 6.03
CA ILE A 497 -13.93 23.82 6.06
C ILE A 497 -13.63 24.86 4.96
N GLN A 498 -14.23 24.72 3.77
CA GLN A 498 -14.15 25.70 2.69
C GLN A 498 -14.83 27.02 3.06
N ASP A 499 -15.98 26.96 3.71
CA ASP A 499 -16.69 28.12 4.25
C ASP A 499 -15.87 28.82 5.34
N GLN A 500 -15.29 28.05 6.27
CA GLN A 500 -14.35 28.57 7.28
C GLN A 500 -13.08 29.16 6.66
N LEU A 501 -12.53 28.57 5.59
CA LEU A 501 -11.41 29.12 4.83
C LEU A 501 -11.80 30.44 4.12
N LEU A 502 -13.02 30.53 3.60
CA LEU A 502 -13.56 31.77 3.01
C LEU A 502 -13.73 32.85 4.08
N ASP A 503 -14.23 32.51 5.26
CA ASP A 503 -14.36 33.41 6.40
C ASP A 503 -12.99 33.90 6.90
N VAL A 504 -12.03 33.00 7.08
CA VAL A 504 -10.65 33.35 7.47
C VAL A 504 -10.01 34.27 6.43
N LYS A 505 -10.19 34.00 5.13
CA LYS A 505 -9.70 34.86 4.03
C LYS A 505 -10.39 36.23 4.01
N SER A 506 -11.69 36.27 4.28
CA SER A 506 -12.47 37.51 4.39
C SER A 506 -12.01 38.36 5.58
N ILE A 507 -11.77 37.73 6.74
CA ILE A 507 -11.24 38.39 7.94
C ILE A 507 -9.81 38.90 7.71
N LYS A 508 -8.92 38.11 7.11
CA LYS A 508 -7.56 38.56 6.74
C LYS A 508 -7.61 39.78 5.81
N LEU A 509 -8.49 39.77 4.81
CA LEU A 509 -8.69 40.89 3.90
C LEU A 509 -9.17 42.15 4.63
N GLN A 510 -10.07 42.00 5.62
CA GLN A 510 -10.55 43.13 6.40
C GLN A 510 -9.45 43.69 7.32
N VAL A 511 -8.69 42.82 7.98
CA VAL A 511 -7.52 43.20 8.80
C VAL A 511 -6.49 43.97 7.96
N GLU A 512 -6.22 43.51 6.74
CA GLU A 512 -5.32 44.18 5.81
C GLU A 512 -5.85 45.57 5.38
N LYS A 513 -7.15 45.67 5.06
CA LYS A 513 -7.80 46.96 4.77
C LYS A 513 -7.71 47.94 5.93
N ASP A 514 -7.98 47.48 7.15
CA ASP A 514 -7.94 48.34 8.34
C ASP A 514 -6.51 48.79 8.66
N SER A 515 -5.52 47.92 8.48
CA SER A 515 -4.10 48.26 8.57
C SER A 515 -3.68 49.33 7.55
N VAL A 516 -4.11 49.19 6.29
CA VAL A 516 -3.86 50.18 5.23
C VAL A 516 -4.54 51.51 5.54
N ILE A 517 -5.79 51.50 6.00
CA ILE A 517 -6.53 52.72 6.38
C ILE A 517 -5.84 53.43 7.55
N ASN A 518 -5.40 52.69 8.57
CA ASN A 518 -4.70 53.27 9.71
C ASN A 518 -3.35 53.86 9.28
N THR A 519 -2.59 53.17 8.42
CA THR A 519 -1.35 53.71 7.84
C THR A 519 -1.61 55.00 7.05
N ILE A 520 -2.71 55.07 6.29
CA ILE A 520 -3.09 56.28 5.55
C ILE A 520 -3.43 57.41 6.53
N LYS A 521 -4.20 57.14 7.59
CA LYS A 521 -4.54 58.12 8.63
C LYS A 521 -3.29 58.65 9.31
N GLU A 522 -2.40 57.78 9.77
CA GLU A 522 -1.13 58.17 10.40
C GLU A 522 -0.28 59.05 9.47
N ARG A 523 -0.19 58.70 8.19
CA ARG A 523 0.51 59.53 7.19
C ARG A 523 -0.17 60.87 6.96
N HIS A 524 -1.50 60.91 6.97
CA HIS A 524 -2.28 62.16 6.88
C HIS A 524 -2.07 63.05 8.11
N ASP A 525 -2.11 62.49 9.31
CA ASP A 525 -1.87 63.22 10.56
C ASP A 525 -0.43 63.73 10.64
N MET A 526 0.53 62.94 10.17
CA MET A 526 1.93 63.35 10.03
C MET A 526 2.08 64.50 9.03
N ALA A 527 1.45 64.39 7.86
CA ALA A 527 1.46 65.45 6.85
C ALA A 527 0.78 66.74 7.36
N ALA A 528 -0.34 66.62 8.08
CA ALA A 528 -1.04 67.75 8.69
C ALA A 528 -0.19 68.41 9.78
N SER A 529 0.52 67.63 10.58
CA SER A 529 1.45 68.13 11.60
C SER A 529 2.62 68.87 10.97
N MET A 530 3.26 68.30 9.94
CA MET A 530 4.32 68.96 9.17
C MET A 530 3.83 70.26 8.50
N MET A 531 2.61 70.25 7.96
CA MET A 531 2.02 71.43 7.32
C MET A 531 1.73 72.52 8.35
N LYS A 532 1.22 72.16 9.53
CA LYS A 532 0.99 73.08 10.66
C LYS A 532 2.30 73.65 11.19
N GLU A 533 3.35 72.83 11.29
CA GLU A 533 4.70 73.26 11.65
C GLU A 533 5.22 74.30 10.64
N LYS A 534 5.16 73.98 9.33
CA LYS A 534 5.61 74.92 8.28
C LYS A 534 4.79 76.21 8.20
N LEU A 535 3.48 76.13 8.39
CA LEU A 535 2.65 77.33 8.48
C LEU A 535 3.00 78.15 9.73
N SER A 536 3.22 77.50 10.87
CA SER A 536 3.66 78.18 12.10
C SER A 536 5.02 78.85 11.90
N ASP A 537 5.96 78.22 11.20
CA ASP A 537 7.25 78.83 10.84
C ASP A 537 7.04 80.10 10.00
N ILE A 538 6.19 80.03 8.95
CA ILE A 538 5.87 81.18 8.08
C ILE A 538 5.21 82.32 8.87
N PHE A 539 4.25 82.02 9.75
CA PHE A 539 3.57 83.05 10.53
C PHE A 539 4.42 83.60 11.70
N ALA A 540 5.32 82.80 12.26
CA ALA A 540 6.31 83.28 13.22
C ALA A 540 7.36 84.18 12.56
N GLU A 541 7.70 83.95 11.29
CA GLU A 541 8.58 84.82 10.52
C GLU A 541 7.89 86.16 10.19
N SER A 542 6.56 86.17 10.00
CA SER A 542 5.76 87.40 9.82
C SER A 542 5.50 88.21 11.10
N THR A 543 5.86 87.69 12.28
CA THR A 543 5.74 88.43 13.56
C THR A 543 7.08 88.99 14.06
N ARG A 544 8.14 88.94 13.24
CA ARG A 544 9.26 89.89 13.37
C ARG A 544 8.79 91.27 12.89
N ASP A 545 8.09 91.93 13.79
CA ASP A 545 7.93 93.38 13.98
C ASP A 545 8.22 94.32 12.78
N ASP A 546 7.37 94.29 11.75
CA ASP A 546 7.28 95.37 10.76
C ASP A 546 6.76 96.70 11.37
N LYS A 547 6.37 96.74 12.65
CA LYS A 547 5.99 98.00 13.33
C LYS A 547 7.18 98.92 13.58
N SER A 548 8.40 98.40 13.64
CA SER A 548 9.61 99.22 13.73
C SER A 548 9.75 100.16 12.52
N ASP A 549 9.38 99.70 11.33
CA ASP A 549 9.65 100.42 10.09
C ASP A 549 8.57 101.46 9.76
N PHE A 550 7.33 101.28 10.23
CA PHE A 550 6.24 102.24 10.00
C PHE A 550 6.21 103.38 11.03
N ASP A 551 6.61 103.13 12.28
CA ASP A 551 6.73 104.20 13.30
C ASP A 551 7.90 105.16 12.96
N GLU A 552 8.96 104.66 12.31
CA GLU A 552 10.07 105.48 11.83
C GLU A 552 9.66 106.36 10.62
N ILE A 553 8.77 105.87 9.76
CA ILE A 553 8.20 106.62 8.62
C ILE A 553 7.24 107.72 9.08
N ASP A 554 6.38 107.45 10.08
CA ASP A 554 5.44 108.45 10.61
C ASP A 554 6.16 109.56 11.38
N THR A 555 7.28 109.24 12.06
CA THR A 555 8.11 110.25 12.73
C THR A 555 8.82 111.16 11.71
N LEU A 556 9.35 110.60 10.62
CA LEU A 556 9.97 111.38 9.53
C LEU A 556 8.95 112.22 8.73
N LEU A 557 7.68 111.80 8.65
CA LEU A 557 6.62 112.55 7.98
C LEU A 557 6.07 113.70 8.83
N GLN A 558 6.10 113.60 10.16
CA GLN A 558 5.74 114.71 11.05
C GLN A 558 6.81 115.82 11.08
N GLU A 559 8.10 115.48 10.98
CA GLU A 559 9.19 116.47 10.88
C GLU A 559 9.21 117.28 9.56
N LEU A 560 8.45 116.86 8.55
CA LEU A 560 8.31 117.57 7.26
C LEU A 560 7.13 118.55 7.22
N LEU A 561 6.27 118.56 8.25
CA LEU A 561 5.04 119.36 8.31
C LEU A 561 5.07 120.50 9.36
N ASP A 562 6.19 120.66 10.07
CA ASP A 562 6.60 121.90 10.78
C ASP A 562 7.80 122.55 10.06
#